data_AF-A0A1Y4BZF6-F1
#
_entry.id   AF-A0A1Y4BZF6-F1
#
_cell.length_a   1.000
_cell.length_b   1.000
_cell.length_c   1.000
_cell.angle_alpha   90.00
_cell.angle_beta   90.00
_cell.angle_gamma   90.00
#
_symmetry.space_group_name_H-M   'P 1'
#
loop_
_entity.id
_entity.type
_entity.pdbx_description
1 polymer ?
#
loop_
_entity_poly.entity_id
_entity_poly.type
_entity_poly.pdbx_seq_one_letter_code
_entity_poly.pdbx_strand_id
1 'polypeptide(L)'
;MRVSYVEFLGQKHPICFSLAATEQLVEAFGSLEQFADALDKSDLARTAQAVDTTFQILLKAGRIYASAMGEELPPELPCRPADLIDVRDRSAIAAIFAAMRADTSRTVEVEPKNGEATPDP
;
A
#
# COMPACT_ATOMS: atom_id res chain seq x y z
N MET A 1 2.64 -5.95 -10.22
CA MET A 1 2.04 -5.61 -8.92
C MET A 1 2.35 -6.73 -7.98
N ARG A 2 2.79 -6.41 -6.75
CA ARG A 2 3.00 -7.41 -5.70
C ARG A 2 1.86 -7.32 -4.70
N VAL A 3 1.26 -8.45 -4.38
CA VAL A 3 0.42 -8.56 -3.20
C VAL A 3 1.34 -8.64 -2.00
N SER A 4 1.12 -7.76 -1.03
CA SER A 4 1.70 -7.89 0.30
C SER A 4 0.63 -8.46 1.23
N TYR A 5 1.03 -8.97 2.39
CA TYR A 5 0.08 -9.52 3.35
C TYR A 5 0.26 -8.85 4.70
N VAL A 6 -0.87 -8.59 5.35
CA VAL A 6 -0.95 -8.12 6.74
C VAL A 6 -1.69 -9.16 7.56
N GLU A 7 -1.30 -9.34 8.81
CA GLU A 7 -1.96 -10.30 9.69
C GLU A 7 -3.05 -9.62 10.51
N PHE A 8 -4.28 -10.14 10.43
CA PHE A 8 -5.38 -9.76 11.31
C PHE A 8 -6.03 -11.03 11.85
N LEU A 9 -6.31 -11.08 13.16
CA LEU A 9 -6.96 -12.21 13.81
C LEU A 9 -6.25 -13.56 13.52
N GLY A 10 -4.92 -13.56 13.37
CA GLY A 10 -4.11 -14.74 13.05
C GLY A 10 -4.21 -15.22 11.59
N GLN A 11 -4.84 -14.44 10.71
CA GLN A 11 -4.99 -14.74 9.28
C GLN A 11 -4.23 -13.73 8.43
N LYS A 12 -3.63 -14.21 7.33
CA LYS A 12 -2.92 -13.35 6.37
C LYS A 12 -3.90 -12.78 5.35
N HIS A 13 -4.16 -11.49 5.43
CA HIS A 13 -5.01 -10.78 4.49
C HIS A 13 -4.18 -10.12 3.40
N PRO A 14 -4.55 -10.31 2.12
CA PRO A 14 -3.85 -9.67 1.02
C PRO A 14 -4.15 -8.17 0.98
N ILE A 15 -3.11 -7.38 0.77
CA ILE A 15 -3.18 -5.94 0.48
C ILE A 15 -2.45 -5.65 -0.83
N CYS A 16 -2.97 -4.72 -1.62
CA CYS A 16 -2.37 -4.37 -2.91
C CYS A 16 -2.50 -2.87 -3.19
N PHE A 17 -1.39 -2.24 -3.61
CA PHE A 17 -1.35 -0.83 -4.01
C PHE A 17 -1.63 -0.68 -5.52
N SER A 18 -2.81 -1.17 -5.94
CA SER A 18 -3.21 -1.13 -7.35
C SER A 18 -3.50 0.30 -7.85
N LEU A 19 -3.66 0.46 -9.17
CA LEU A 19 -4.07 1.75 -9.75
C LEU A 19 -5.39 2.24 -9.17
N ALA A 20 -6.40 1.37 -9.09
CA ALA A 20 -7.70 1.70 -8.50
C ALA A 20 -7.61 2.00 -6.99
N ALA A 21 -6.67 1.38 -6.27
CA ALA A 21 -6.41 1.72 -4.87
C ALA A 21 -5.77 3.11 -4.75
N THR A 22 -4.83 3.42 -5.65
CA THR A 22 -4.17 4.73 -5.71
C THR A 22 -5.17 5.84 -5.99
N GLU A 23 -6.07 5.66 -6.95
CA GLU A 23 -7.16 6.60 -7.26
C GLU A 23 -8.04 6.86 -6.03
N GLN A 24 -8.49 5.80 -5.34
CA GLN A 24 -9.31 5.93 -4.13
C GLN A 24 -8.55 6.61 -2.98
N LEU A 25 -7.25 6.37 -2.83
CA LEU A 25 -6.43 7.05 -1.83
C LEU A 25 -6.31 8.54 -2.15
N VAL A 26 -6.05 8.89 -3.41
CA VAL A 26 -5.99 10.31 -3.83
C VAL A 26 -7.34 10.99 -3.66
N GLU A 27 -8.46 10.32 -3.95
CA GLU A 27 -9.80 10.85 -3.70
C GLU A 27 -10.07 11.07 -2.20
N ALA A 28 -9.66 10.12 -1.35
CA ALA A 28 -9.87 10.20 0.10
C ALA A 28 -9.00 11.25 0.80
N PHE A 29 -7.76 11.45 0.34
CA PHE A 29 -6.77 12.28 1.02
C PHE A 29 -6.40 13.57 0.26
N GLY A 30 -6.83 13.72 -0.99
CA GLY A 30 -6.54 14.85 -1.89
C GLY A 30 -5.28 14.67 -2.73
N SER A 31 -4.18 14.18 -2.13
CA SER A 31 -2.95 13.83 -2.83
C SER A 31 -2.16 12.74 -2.10
N LEU A 32 -1.15 12.16 -2.76
CA LEU A 32 -0.27 11.17 -2.12
C LEU A 32 0.62 11.79 -1.03
N GLU A 33 1.00 13.06 -1.19
CA GLU A 33 1.73 13.82 -0.16
C GLU A 33 0.83 14.04 1.06
N GLN A 34 -0.44 14.45 0.86
CA GLN A 34 -1.40 14.65 1.94
C GLN A 34 -1.76 13.35 2.66
N PHE A 35 -1.78 12.24 1.92
CA PHE A 35 -1.89 10.90 2.48
C PHE A 35 -0.68 10.54 3.35
N ALA A 36 0.56 10.70 2.84
CA ALA A 36 1.77 10.42 3.61
C ALA A 36 1.83 11.27 4.89
N ASP A 37 1.51 12.56 4.77
CA ASP A 37 1.35 13.49 5.88
C ASP A 37 0.32 13.03 6.92
N ALA A 38 -0.79 12.43 6.49
CA ALA A 38 -1.84 11.96 7.39
C ALA A 38 -1.39 10.73 8.20
N LEU A 39 -0.44 9.94 7.69
CA LEU A 39 0.15 8.81 8.38
C LEU A 39 1.30 9.19 9.34
N ASP A 40 1.94 10.35 9.14
CA ASP A 40 3.15 10.77 9.87
C ASP A 40 2.92 11.88 10.92
N LYS A 41 1.72 12.46 11.01
CA LYS A 41 1.42 13.56 11.94
C LYS A 41 1.18 13.09 13.39
N SER A 42 1.51 13.95 14.35
CA SER A 42 1.32 13.74 15.80
C SER A 42 -0.14 13.71 16.28
N ASP A 43 -1.09 13.96 15.37
CA ASP A 43 -2.53 13.90 15.68
C ASP A 43 -3.01 12.45 15.56
N LEU A 44 -3.11 11.81 16.71
CA LEU A 44 -3.48 10.41 16.85
C LEU A 44 -4.84 10.08 16.22
N ALA A 45 -5.81 10.98 16.31
CA ALA A 45 -7.15 10.74 15.76
C ALA A 45 -7.11 10.75 14.22
N ARG A 46 -6.36 11.70 13.66
CA ARG A 46 -6.15 11.79 12.21
C ARG A 46 -5.36 10.59 11.69
N THR A 47 -4.31 10.17 12.39
CA THR A 47 -3.53 8.98 12.03
C THR A 47 -4.40 7.72 12.06
N ALA A 48 -5.21 7.53 13.10
CA ALA A 48 -6.12 6.38 13.19
C ALA A 48 -7.11 6.34 12.02
N GLN A 49 -7.70 7.49 11.66
CA GLN A 49 -8.61 7.59 10.51
C GLN A 49 -7.89 7.31 9.18
N ALA A 50 -6.67 7.81 9.02
CA ALA A 50 -5.88 7.59 7.83
C ALA A 50 -5.53 6.11 7.66
N VAL A 51 -5.02 5.47 8.71
CA VAL A 51 -4.71 4.03 8.74
C VAL A 51 -5.93 3.19 8.41
N ASP A 52 -7.08 3.49 9.03
CA ASP A 52 -8.33 2.77 8.78
C ASP A 52 -8.76 2.83 7.31
N THR A 53 -8.87 4.04 6.78
CA THR A 53 -9.28 4.29 5.40
C THR A 53 -8.34 3.59 4.42
N THR A 54 -7.04 3.69 4.66
CA THR A 54 -6.03 3.05 3.80
C THR A 54 -6.15 1.54 3.82
N PHE A 55 -6.27 0.91 5.00
CA PHE A 55 -6.43 -0.55 5.03
C PHE A 55 -7.73 -1.01 4.36
N GLN A 56 -8.84 -0.30 4.53
CA GLN A 56 -10.08 -0.64 3.83
C GLN A 56 -9.90 -0.67 2.31
N ILE A 57 -9.20 0.34 1.75
CA ILE A 57 -8.91 0.42 0.32
C ILE A 57 -7.95 -0.71 -0.11
N LEU A 58 -6.83 -0.87 0.61
CA LEU A 58 -5.79 -1.83 0.23
C LEU A 58 -6.24 -3.29 0.40
N LEU A 59 -7.03 -3.62 1.42
CA LEU A 59 -7.59 -4.96 1.63
C LEU A 59 -8.56 -5.32 0.51
N LYS A 60 -9.44 -4.39 0.12
CA LYS A 60 -10.36 -4.58 -1.01
C LYS A 60 -9.58 -4.84 -2.30
N ALA A 61 -8.58 -4.02 -2.59
CA ALA A 61 -7.73 -4.17 -3.78
C ALA A 61 -6.92 -5.49 -3.74
N GLY A 62 -6.39 -5.87 -2.58
CA GLY A 62 -5.66 -7.11 -2.38
C GLY A 62 -6.52 -8.34 -2.63
N ARG A 63 -7.74 -8.38 -2.08
CA ARG A 63 -8.70 -9.46 -2.34
C ARG A 63 -9.06 -9.58 -3.82
N ILE A 64 -9.29 -8.46 -4.51
CA ILE A 64 -9.58 -8.46 -5.95
C ILE A 64 -8.42 -9.07 -6.73
N TYR A 65 -7.18 -8.62 -6.46
CA TYR A 65 -6.01 -9.11 -7.18
C TYR A 65 -5.75 -10.60 -6.89
N ALA A 66 -5.74 -11.00 -5.61
CA ALA A 66 -5.50 -12.38 -5.21
C ALA A 66 -6.59 -13.33 -5.77
N SER A 67 -7.86 -12.91 -5.77
CA SER A 67 -8.94 -13.65 -6.43
C SER A 67 -8.73 -13.81 -7.94
N ALA A 68 -8.31 -12.75 -8.63
CA ALA A 68 -8.00 -12.80 -10.06
C ALA A 68 -6.81 -13.71 -10.39
N MET A 69 -5.91 -13.93 -9.43
CA MET A 69 -4.79 -14.87 -9.53
C MET A 69 -5.18 -16.31 -9.15
N GLY A 70 -6.42 -16.55 -8.70
CA GLY A 70 -6.90 -17.86 -8.26
C GLY A 70 -6.44 -18.27 -6.87
N GLU A 71 -6.01 -17.32 -6.03
CA GLU A 71 -5.63 -17.59 -4.64
C GLU A 71 -6.87 -17.82 -3.75
N GLU A 72 -6.74 -18.70 -2.76
CA GLU A 72 -7.75 -18.85 -1.71
C GLU A 72 -7.70 -17.66 -0.76
N LEU A 73 -8.84 -16.98 -0.59
CA LEU A 73 -8.93 -15.80 0.25
C LEU A 73 -9.31 -16.17 1.68
N PRO A 74 -8.74 -15.51 2.71
CA PRO A 74 -9.27 -15.63 4.05
C PRO A 74 -10.70 -15.09 4.12
N PRO A 75 -11.47 -15.42 5.17
CA PRO A 75 -12.70 -14.72 5.51
C PRO A 75 -12.53 -13.20 5.49
N GLU A 76 -13.62 -12.49 5.21
CA GLU A 76 -13.62 -11.04 5.38
C GLU A 76 -13.53 -10.68 6.87
N LEU A 77 -12.92 -9.52 7.16
CA LEU A 77 -12.87 -9.03 8.52
C LEU A 77 -14.30 -8.74 9.01
N PRO A 78 -14.66 -9.16 10.23
CA PRO A 78 -16.00 -8.94 10.77
C PRO A 78 -16.24 -7.48 11.21
N CYS A 79 -15.22 -6.64 11.14
CA CYS A 79 -15.20 -5.26 11.62
C CYS A 79 -14.22 -4.42 10.76
N ARG A 80 -14.18 -3.11 11.00
CA ARG A 80 -13.23 -2.22 10.30
C ARG A 80 -11.80 -2.45 10.80
N PRO A 81 -10.76 -2.23 9.97
CA PRO A 81 -9.38 -2.47 10.36
C PRO A 81 -8.95 -1.76 11.64
N ALA A 82 -9.40 -0.51 11.87
CA ALA A 82 -9.03 0.22 13.09
C ALA A 82 -9.61 -0.35 14.39
N ASP A 83 -10.63 -1.22 14.34
CA ASP A 83 -11.09 -1.94 15.53
C ASP A 83 -10.08 -3.02 15.97
N LEU A 84 -9.14 -3.39 15.09
CA LEU A 84 -8.17 -4.47 15.28
C LEU A 84 -6.72 -3.95 15.43
N ILE A 85 -6.48 -2.67 15.20
CA ILE A 85 -5.14 -2.06 15.22
C ILE A 85 -5.00 -1.22 16.49
N ASP A 86 -3.99 -1.52 17.31
CA ASP A 86 -3.61 -0.62 18.39
C ASP A 86 -3.00 0.65 17.78
N VAL A 87 -3.49 1.80 18.21
CA VAL A 87 -3.04 3.11 17.73
C VAL A 87 -1.54 3.38 17.99
N ARG A 88 -0.92 2.62 18.91
CA ARG A 88 0.53 2.66 19.18
C ARG A 88 1.32 1.68 18.32
N ASP A 89 0.64 0.76 17.64
CA ASP A 89 1.26 -0.24 16.79
C ASP A 89 1.68 0.37 15.45
N ARG A 90 2.98 0.71 15.37
CA ARG A 90 3.60 1.23 14.16
C ARG A 90 3.75 0.17 13.05
N SER A 91 3.54 -1.11 13.36
CA SER A 91 3.64 -2.19 12.37
C SER A 91 2.59 -2.05 11.26
N ALA A 92 1.39 -1.56 11.62
CA ALA A 92 0.30 -1.30 10.69
C ALA A 92 0.69 -0.21 9.66
N ILE A 93 1.25 0.90 10.13
CA ILE A 93 1.77 1.97 9.26
C ILE A 93 2.94 1.47 8.42
N ALA A 94 3.85 0.68 9.01
CA ALA A 94 4.98 0.10 8.29
C ALA A 94 4.52 -0.86 7.18
N ALA A 95 3.46 -1.65 7.39
CA ALA A 95 2.89 -2.54 6.39
C ALA A 95 2.30 -1.75 5.20
N ILE A 96 1.64 -0.62 5.45
CA ILE A 96 1.16 0.28 4.40
C ILE A 96 2.32 0.78 3.54
N PHE A 97 3.37 1.34 4.16
CA PHE A 97 4.53 1.82 3.42
C PHE A 97 5.30 0.69 2.71
N ALA A 98 5.34 -0.51 3.28
CA ALA A 98 5.94 -1.67 2.64
C ALA A 98 5.19 -2.06 1.36
N ALA A 99 3.86 -2.07 1.39
CA ALA A 99 3.04 -2.34 0.21
C ALA A 99 3.28 -1.29 -0.90
N MET A 100 3.37 -0.01 -0.54
CA MET A 100 3.72 1.05 -1.48
C MET A 100 5.11 0.86 -2.11
N ARG A 101 6.12 0.53 -1.30
CA ARG A 101 7.50 0.32 -1.77
C ARG A 101 7.63 -0.92 -2.64
N ALA A 102 6.89 -1.99 -2.32
CA ALA A 102 6.88 -3.22 -3.10
C ALA A 102 6.43 -2.97 -4.54
N ASP A 103 5.51 -2.04 -4.75
CA ASP A 103 5.08 -1.60 -6.09
C ASP A 103 6.03 -0.53 -6.70
N THR A 104 6.71 0.29 -5.88
CA THR A 104 7.68 1.32 -6.35
C THR A 104 9.04 0.73 -6.78
N SER A 105 9.37 -0.50 -6.39
CA SER A 105 10.66 -1.17 -6.69
C SER A 105 10.94 -1.41 -8.20
N ARG A 106 10.13 -0.83 -9.08
CA ARG A 106 10.27 -0.83 -10.54
C ARG A 106 10.69 0.55 -11.07
N THR A 107 11.56 1.29 -10.37
CA THR A 107 12.35 2.35 -11.01
C THR A 107 13.42 1.69 -11.88
N VAL A 108 13.02 1.42 -13.13
CA VAL A 108 13.82 1.28 -14.36
C VAL A 108 15.32 1.07 -14.12
N GLU A 109 15.82 -0.16 -14.25
CA GLU A 109 17.19 -0.37 -14.74
C GLU A 109 17.23 0.18 -16.17
N VAL A 110 17.53 1.46 -16.32
CA VAL A 110 17.98 1.99 -17.59
C VAL A 110 19.45 1.60 -17.66
N GLU A 111 19.78 0.62 -18.50
CA GLU A 111 21.16 0.46 -18.95
C GLU A 111 21.63 1.83 -19.49
N PRO A 112 22.75 2.38 -19.00
CA PRO A 112 23.33 3.54 -19.65
C PRO A 112 23.78 3.09 -21.06
N LYS A 113 23.07 3.55 -22.09
CA LYS A 113 23.63 3.53 -23.45
C LYS A 113 24.84 4.45 -23.43
N ASN A 114 26.01 3.85 -23.28
CA ASN A 114 27.30 4.50 -23.44
C ASN A 114 27.29 5.24 -24.77
N GLY A 115 27.31 6.57 -24.71
CA GLY A 115 27.58 7.41 -25.87
C GLY A 115 29.05 7.25 -26.23
N GLU A 116 29.37 6.32 -27.12
CA GLU A 116 30.61 6.41 -27.89
C GLU A 116 30.46 7.55 -28.88
N ALA A 117 30.93 8.73 -28.49
CA ALA A 117 31.30 9.78 -29.41
C ALA A 117 32.57 9.31 -30.15
N THR A 118 32.40 8.85 -31.38
CA THR A 118 33.51 8.61 -32.30
C THR A 118 34.20 9.95 -32.61
N PRO A 119 35.52 10.10 -32.40
CA PRO A 119 36.27 11.20 -32.99
C PRO A 119 36.60 10.82 -34.45
N ASP A 120 36.15 11.61 -35.41
CA ASP A 120 36.52 11.46 -36.82
C ASP A 120 37.95 12.01 -37.06
N PRO A 121 38.78 11.36 -37.90
CA PRO A 121 40.12 11.82 -38.29
C PRO A 121 40.14 12.95 -39.33
#